data_AF-A0A2V5YPL7-F1
#
_entry.id   AF-A0A2V5YPL7-F1
#
_cell.length_a   1.000
_cell.length_b   1.000
_cell.length_c   1.000
_cell.angle_alpha   90.00
_cell.angle_beta   90.00
_cell.angle_gamma   90.00
#
_symmetry.space_group_name_H-M   'P 1'
#
loop_
_entity.id
_entity.type
_entity.pdbx_description
1 polymer ?
#
loop_
_entity_poly.entity_id
_entity_poly.type
_entity_poly.pdbx_seq_one_letter_code
_entity_poly.pdbx_strand_id
1 'polypeptide(L)'
;MTVEGLRVVDGCNLPEGYRALLRPGEAETDPHGNVHHLPRFFYEITSWQEAHEIRLARHFRLSELMLVDCREARLLLGQFPHYVPCAIALLATWLENFRREVDAPVFISANGGYRSPAHQIGRAKSIHVWGTAANIYRIGDTFLSEAKSIEKYGTVAASLSLAVFVRPFGSKHGETSDHLHIDLGFATLTPRGCSEAV
;
A
#
# COMPACT_ATOMS: atom_id res chain seq x y z
N MET A 1 17.29 -19.39 5.52
CA MET A 1 16.15 -19.08 6.40
C MET A 1 14.91 -19.01 5.53
N THR A 2 14.09 -20.05 5.58
CA THR A 2 12.74 -20.04 5.04
C THR A 2 11.90 -19.16 5.96
N VAL A 3 11.36 -18.06 5.45
CA VAL A 3 10.29 -17.33 6.14
C VAL A 3 9.14 -18.33 6.25
N GLU A 4 8.83 -18.80 7.47
CA GLU A 4 7.52 -19.40 7.73
C GLU A 4 6.48 -18.41 7.22
N GLY A 5 5.70 -18.81 6.21
CA GLY A 5 4.91 -17.89 5.41
C GLY A 5 3.96 -17.07 6.28
N LEU A 6 3.84 -15.77 5.99
CA LEU A 6 2.87 -14.89 6.64
C LEU A 6 1.50 -15.55 6.68
N ARG A 7 0.86 -15.52 7.85
CA ARG A 7 -0.48 -16.08 8.00
C ARG A 7 -1.45 -15.29 7.13
N VAL A 8 -1.98 -15.96 6.11
CA VAL A 8 -3.06 -15.44 5.27
C VAL A 8 -4.38 -15.66 5.98
N VAL A 9 -5.21 -14.61 6.01
CA VAL A 9 -6.57 -14.65 6.52
C VAL A 9 -7.55 -14.18 5.46
N ASP A 10 -8.70 -14.85 5.41
CA ASP A 10 -9.88 -14.33 4.72
C ASP A 10 -10.57 -13.31 5.62
N GLY A 11 -10.64 -12.07 5.15
CA GLY A 11 -11.24 -10.95 5.86
C GLY A 11 -12.71 -11.22 6.23
N CYS A 12 -13.43 -12.01 5.45
CA CYS A 12 -14.82 -12.39 5.74
C CYS A 12 -14.97 -13.22 7.03
N ASN A 13 -13.88 -13.86 7.49
CA ASN A 13 -13.86 -14.67 8.70
C ASN A 13 -13.39 -13.89 9.94
N LEU A 14 -13.09 -12.60 9.81
CA LEU A 14 -12.65 -11.77 10.92
C LEU A 14 -13.82 -11.41 11.87
N PRO A 15 -13.52 -11.05 13.14
CA PRO A 15 -14.53 -10.52 14.05
C PRO A 15 -15.25 -9.31 13.44
N GLU A 16 -16.52 -9.12 13.80
CA GLU A 16 -17.39 -8.07 13.23
C GLU A 16 -16.76 -6.68 13.27
N GLY A 17 -16.10 -6.32 14.38
CA GLY A 17 -15.41 -5.04 14.52
C GLY A 17 -14.31 -4.81 13.48
N TYR A 18 -13.59 -5.86 13.09
CA TYR A 18 -12.58 -5.77 12.02
C TYR A 18 -13.25 -5.75 10.64
N ARG A 19 -14.29 -6.57 10.41
CA ARG A 19 -15.01 -6.59 9.12
C ARG A 19 -15.65 -5.24 8.80
N ALA A 20 -16.24 -4.58 9.80
CA ALA A 20 -16.84 -3.26 9.63
C ALA A 20 -15.83 -2.17 9.22
N LEU A 21 -14.55 -2.32 9.59
CA LEU A 21 -13.49 -1.35 9.29
C LEU A 21 -12.72 -1.69 8.01
N LEU A 22 -12.49 -2.99 7.75
CA LEU A 22 -11.73 -3.49 6.62
C LEU A 22 -12.60 -3.77 5.38
N ARG A 23 -13.92 -3.89 5.54
CA ARG A 23 -14.91 -4.02 4.46
C ARG A 23 -14.49 -5.06 3.40
N PRO A 24 -14.15 -6.29 3.80
CA PRO A 24 -13.46 -7.26 2.94
C PRO A 24 -14.32 -7.63 1.74
N GLY A 25 -13.80 -7.40 0.53
CA GLY A 25 -14.51 -7.73 -0.71
C GLY A 25 -15.73 -6.85 -1.01
N GLU A 26 -16.01 -5.81 -0.22
CA GLU A 26 -17.11 -4.90 -0.53
C GLU A 26 -16.82 -4.08 -1.80
N ALA A 27 -17.87 -3.77 -2.55
CA ALA A 27 -17.79 -2.87 -3.69
C ALA A 27 -17.58 -1.41 -3.24
N GLU A 28 -16.71 -0.71 -3.94
CA GLU A 28 -16.46 0.72 -3.79
C GLU A 28 -16.39 1.40 -5.16
N THR A 29 -16.80 2.66 -5.24
CA THR A 29 -16.83 3.41 -6.49
C THR A 29 -15.70 4.42 -6.53
N ASP A 30 -14.88 4.35 -7.57
CA ASP A 30 -13.81 5.31 -7.80
C ASP A 30 -14.35 6.71 -8.21
N PRO A 31 -13.51 7.76 -8.25
CA PRO A 31 -13.94 9.09 -8.68
C PRO A 31 -14.50 9.18 -10.12
N HIS A 32 -14.27 8.16 -10.96
CA HIS A 32 -14.77 8.08 -12.33
C HIS A 32 -16.08 7.30 -12.45
N GLY A 33 -16.60 6.76 -11.35
CA GLY A 33 -17.82 5.95 -11.34
C GLY A 33 -17.60 4.47 -11.62
N ASN A 34 -16.35 3.99 -11.73
CA ASN A 34 -16.09 2.57 -11.90
C ASN A 34 -16.19 1.85 -10.55
N VAL A 35 -16.67 0.61 -10.59
CA VAL A 35 -16.81 -0.24 -9.40
C VAL A 35 -15.61 -1.15 -9.26
N HIS A 36 -15.02 -1.15 -8.07
CA HIS A 36 -13.91 -2.02 -7.68
C HIS A 36 -14.26 -2.74 -6.38
N HIS A 37 -13.60 -3.86 -6.11
CA HIS A 37 -13.79 -4.58 -4.85
C HIS A 37 -12.59 -4.35 -3.94
N LEU A 38 -12.86 -4.04 -2.67
CA LEU A 38 -11.85 -3.90 -1.65
C LEU A 38 -11.14 -5.25 -1.40
N PRO A 39 -9.88 -5.24 -0.90
CA PRO A 39 -9.18 -6.48 -0.60
C PRO A 39 -9.96 -7.39 0.34
N ARG A 40 -10.03 -8.69 0.00
CA ARG A 40 -10.61 -9.73 0.86
C ARG A 40 -9.57 -10.47 1.68
N PHE A 41 -8.39 -10.72 1.11
CA PHE A 41 -7.34 -11.51 1.76
C PHE A 41 -6.23 -10.63 2.31
N PHE A 42 -5.85 -10.89 3.56
CA PHE A 42 -4.89 -10.10 4.30
C PHE A 42 -3.78 -10.99 4.89
N TYR A 43 -2.60 -10.42 5.08
CA TYR A 43 -1.61 -10.94 6.01
C TYR A 43 -1.97 -10.47 7.43
N GLU A 44 -2.02 -11.40 8.38
CA GLU A 44 -2.19 -11.12 9.81
C GLU A 44 -0.83 -10.81 10.44
N ILE A 45 -0.72 -9.64 11.06
CA ILE A 45 0.49 -9.15 11.70
C ILE A 45 0.20 -8.96 13.18
N THR A 46 0.97 -9.61 14.04
CA THR A 46 0.73 -9.71 15.49
C THR A 46 1.51 -8.69 16.31
N SER A 47 2.55 -8.07 15.74
CA SER A 47 3.31 -7.02 16.41
C SER A 47 4.08 -6.10 15.46
N TRP A 48 4.51 -4.94 15.95
CA TRP A 48 5.42 -4.05 15.22
C TRP A 48 6.81 -4.67 15.01
N GLN A 49 7.28 -5.47 15.97
CA GLN A 49 8.54 -6.20 15.82
C GLN A 49 8.46 -7.16 14.63
N GLU A 50 7.39 -7.95 14.56
CA GLU A 50 7.12 -8.84 13.43
C GLU A 50 7.08 -8.05 12.12
N ALA A 51 6.33 -6.94 12.06
CA ALA A 51 6.27 -6.08 10.87
C ALA A 51 7.66 -5.56 10.44
N HIS A 52 8.56 -5.30 11.39
CA HIS A 52 9.91 -4.83 11.13
C HIS A 52 10.86 -5.93 10.65
N GLU A 53 10.62 -7.18 11.04
CA GLU A 53 11.42 -8.35 10.66
C GLU A 53 11.00 -8.91 9.29
N ILE A 54 9.72 -8.78 8.94
CA ILE A 54 9.19 -9.23 7.65
C ILE A 54 9.74 -8.37 6.51
N ARG A 55 10.46 -9.01 5.60
CA ARG A 55 10.90 -8.42 4.33
C ARG A 55 9.95 -8.85 3.21
N LEU A 56 9.14 -7.92 2.71
CA LEU A 56 8.30 -8.15 1.53
C LEU A 56 9.13 -8.16 0.24
N ALA A 57 10.22 -7.38 0.22
CA ALA A 57 11.27 -7.44 -0.77
C ALA A 57 12.63 -7.23 -0.11
N ARG A 58 13.72 -7.40 -0.85
CA ARG A 58 15.08 -7.37 -0.30
C ARG A 58 15.34 -6.10 0.53
N HIS A 59 14.86 -4.94 0.06
CA HIS A 59 15.08 -3.66 0.72
C HIS A 59 13.83 -3.01 1.31
N PHE A 60 12.67 -3.69 1.27
CA PHE A 60 11.42 -3.15 1.80
C PHE A 60 10.82 -4.10 2.83
N ARG A 61 10.72 -3.61 4.06
CA ARG A 61 10.06 -4.30 5.17
C ARG A 61 8.57 -3.97 5.18
N LEU A 62 7.78 -4.84 5.79
CA LEU A 62 6.35 -4.61 5.93
C LEU A 62 6.05 -3.34 6.74
N SER A 63 6.81 -3.07 7.79
CA SER A 63 6.66 -1.86 8.61
C SER A 63 6.78 -0.54 7.84
N GLU A 64 7.45 -0.55 6.68
CA GLU A 64 7.63 0.64 5.84
C GLU A 64 6.42 0.89 4.93
N LEU A 65 5.63 -0.15 4.67
CA LEU A 65 4.50 -0.15 3.74
C LEU A 65 3.15 -0.28 4.44
N MET A 66 3.12 -0.66 5.72
CA MET A 66 1.91 -0.68 6.55
C MET A 66 1.86 0.60 7.40
N LEU A 67 0.84 1.42 7.22
CA LEU A 67 0.59 2.56 8.10
C LEU A 67 -0.46 2.21 9.16
N VAL A 68 -0.15 2.60 10.39
CA VAL A 68 -1.15 2.83 11.43
C VAL A 68 -0.79 4.13 12.15
N ASP A 69 -1.63 5.15 12.03
CA ASP A 69 -1.43 6.48 12.62
C ASP A 69 -2.65 6.94 13.44
N CYS A 70 -2.59 8.13 14.03
CA CYS A 70 -3.69 8.67 14.86
C CYS A 70 -5.02 8.91 14.12
N ARG A 71 -5.04 8.78 12.79
CA ARG A 71 -6.21 8.90 11.92
C ARG A 71 -6.78 7.54 11.55
N GLU A 72 -6.19 6.45 12.01
CA GLU A 72 -6.82 5.13 11.94
C GLU A 72 -7.99 5.00 12.91
N ALA A 73 -8.84 4.01 12.63
CA ALA A 73 -9.89 3.61 13.56
C ALA A 73 -9.28 3.07 14.87
N ARG A 74 -9.88 3.40 16.02
CA ARG A 74 -9.34 3.07 17.36
C ARG A 74 -8.96 1.59 17.53
N LEU A 75 -9.76 0.68 16.98
CA LEU A 75 -9.49 -0.76 17.01
C LEU A 75 -8.18 -1.08 16.29
N LEU A 76 -8.02 -0.59 15.04
CA LEU A 76 -6.84 -0.82 14.21
C LEU A 76 -5.61 -0.05 14.68
N LEU A 77 -5.80 1.06 15.41
CA LEU A 77 -4.71 1.84 15.99
C LEU A 77 -4.14 1.20 17.26
N GLY A 78 -5.01 0.69 18.12
CA GLY A 78 -4.66 0.34 19.50
C GLY A 78 -4.42 -1.15 19.74
N GLN A 79 -4.76 -2.04 18.80
CA GLN A 79 -4.78 -3.47 19.04
C GLN A 79 -4.27 -4.26 17.84
N PHE A 80 -3.24 -5.07 18.10
CA PHE A 80 -2.88 -6.17 17.23
C PHE A 80 -3.91 -7.31 17.37
N PRO A 81 -4.16 -8.09 16.31
CA PRO A 81 -3.46 -8.07 15.03
C PRO A 81 -3.86 -6.91 14.10
N HIS A 82 -2.91 -6.50 13.26
CA HIS A 82 -3.16 -5.65 12.09
C HIS A 82 -3.27 -6.52 10.84
N TYR A 83 -4.05 -6.06 9.87
CA TYR A 83 -4.34 -6.81 8.64
C TYR A 83 -3.95 -5.97 7.44
N VAL A 84 -3.10 -6.52 6.58
CA VAL A 84 -2.56 -5.82 5.41
C VAL A 84 -2.93 -6.58 4.14
N PRO A 85 -3.46 -5.93 3.09
CA PRO A 85 -3.84 -6.60 1.85
C PRO A 85 -2.69 -7.42 1.27
N CYS A 86 -2.98 -8.65 0.82
CA CYS A 86 -1.94 -9.52 0.28
C CYS A 86 -1.24 -8.94 -0.96
N ALA A 87 -1.94 -8.06 -1.70
CA ALA A 87 -1.42 -7.34 -2.86
C ALA A 87 -0.23 -6.42 -2.55
N ILE A 88 0.05 -6.11 -1.27
CA ILE A 88 1.22 -5.33 -0.87
C ILE A 88 2.56 -5.96 -1.31
N ALA A 89 2.58 -7.29 -1.49
CA ALA A 89 3.76 -7.97 -2.03
C ALA A 89 4.06 -7.57 -3.48
N LEU A 90 3.04 -7.23 -4.28
CA LEU A 90 3.20 -6.72 -5.65
C LEU A 90 3.84 -5.34 -5.63
N LEU A 91 3.36 -4.45 -4.75
CA LEU A 91 3.94 -3.12 -4.54
C LEU A 91 5.40 -3.22 -4.10
N ALA A 92 5.72 -4.05 -3.11
CA ALA A 92 7.09 -4.24 -2.62
C ALA A 92 8.02 -4.76 -3.72
N THR A 93 7.55 -5.69 -4.56
CA THR A 93 8.31 -6.21 -5.71
C THR A 93 8.59 -5.12 -6.74
N TRP A 94 7.58 -4.31 -7.05
CA TRP A 94 7.74 -3.18 -7.96
C TRP A 94 8.71 -2.13 -7.40
N LEU A 95 8.59 -1.78 -6.11
CA LEU A 95 9.48 -0.85 -5.43
C LEU A 95 10.93 -1.34 -5.43
N GLU A 96 11.16 -2.66 -5.32
CA GLU A 96 12.48 -3.26 -5.44
C GLU A 96 13.06 -3.17 -6.86
N ASN A 97 12.22 -3.24 -7.90
CA ASN A 97 12.64 -2.96 -9.27
C ASN A 97 12.97 -1.46 -9.43
N PHE A 98 12.11 -0.58 -8.91
CA PHE A 98 12.32 0.87 -8.98
C PHE A 98 13.59 1.30 -8.26
N ARG A 99 13.84 0.78 -7.06
CA ARG A 99 15.08 1.00 -6.30
C ARG A 99 16.32 0.56 -7.10
N ARG A 100 16.24 -0.55 -7.83
CA ARG A 100 17.34 -1.01 -8.71
C ARG A 100 17.56 -0.06 -9.88
N GLU A 101 16.49 0.41 -10.51
CA GLU A 101 16.56 1.31 -11.65
C GLU A 101 17.15 2.68 -11.28
N VAL A 102 16.76 3.24 -10.14
CA VAL A 102 17.29 4.53 -9.66
C VAL A 102 18.67 4.42 -9.00
N ASP A 103 19.16 3.19 -8.81
CA ASP A 103 20.42 2.83 -8.14
C ASP A 103 20.65 3.59 -6.81
N ALA A 104 19.58 3.71 -6.00
CA ALA A 104 19.63 4.43 -4.74
C ALA A 104 18.56 3.90 -3.76
N PRO A 105 18.76 4.07 -2.44
CA PRO A 105 17.69 3.83 -1.46
C PRO A 105 16.42 4.63 -1.78
N VAL A 106 15.26 4.02 -1.62
CA VAL A 106 13.94 4.65 -1.84
C VAL A 106 13.23 4.69 -0.48
N PHE A 107 12.81 5.87 -0.05
CA PHE A 107 12.23 6.07 1.28
C PHE A 107 10.74 6.39 1.17
N ILE A 108 9.93 5.56 1.84
CA ILE A 108 8.46 5.71 1.87
C ILE A 108 8.08 6.74 2.93
N SER A 109 7.17 7.64 2.60
CA SER A 109 6.68 8.67 3.52
C SER A 109 6.01 8.05 4.73
N ALA A 110 6.11 8.69 5.89
CA ALA A 110 5.16 8.42 6.96
C ALA A 110 3.75 8.72 6.42
N ASN A 111 2.88 7.72 6.42
CA ASN A 111 1.58 7.68 5.75
C ASN A 111 1.57 7.32 4.26
N GLY A 112 2.71 6.94 3.69
CA GLY A 112 2.84 6.69 2.27
C GLY A 112 2.38 5.32 1.81
N GLY A 113 2.24 4.32 2.68
CA GLY A 113 1.88 2.95 2.32
C GLY A 113 0.38 2.64 2.40
N TYR A 114 0.04 1.40 2.74
CA TYR A 114 -1.31 0.91 3.00
C TYR A 114 -2.01 1.71 4.11
N ARG A 115 -3.31 1.99 3.91
CA ARG A 115 -4.21 2.60 4.89
C ARG A 115 -5.52 1.81 4.90
N SER A 116 -6.15 1.60 6.06
CA SER A 116 -7.41 0.87 6.09
C SER A 116 -8.54 1.64 5.39
N PRO A 117 -9.63 0.97 4.96
CA PRO A 117 -10.81 1.67 4.44
C PRO A 117 -11.44 2.65 5.45
N ALA A 118 -11.23 2.42 6.75
CA ALA A 118 -11.70 3.27 7.84
C ALA A 118 -10.78 4.47 8.14
N HIS A 119 -9.59 4.52 7.54
CA HIS A 119 -8.63 5.60 7.74
C HIS A 119 -9.22 6.96 7.31
N GLN A 120 -9.05 8.00 8.13
CA GLN A 120 -9.74 9.29 7.88
C GLN A 120 -9.27 10.01 6.61
N ILE A 121 -7.99 9.85 6.22
CA ILE A 121 -7.53 10.34 4.91
C ILE A 121 -8.05 9.44 3.79
N GLY A 122 -8.83 10.02 2.88
CA GLY A 122 -9.26 9.37 1.64
C GLY A 122 -10.29 8.25 1.82
N ARG A 123 -10.32 7.60 3.00
CA ARG A 123 -11.23 6.50 3.33
C ARG A 123 -11.14 5.39 2.28
N ALA A 124 -12.18 4.56 2.16
CA ALA A 124 -12.30 3.50 1.16
C ALA A 124 -12.06 3.93 -0.30
N LYS A 125 -12.15 5.22 -0.62
CA LYS A 125 -11.94 5.76 -1.97
C LYS A 125 -10.47 5.97 -2.33
N SER A 126 -9.56 5.84 -1.36
CA SER A 126 -8.13 5.98 -1.61
C SER A 126 -7.55 4.71 -2.20
N ILE A 127 -6.71 4.83 -3.23
CA ILE A 127 -5.99 3.68 -3.80
C ILE A 127 -5.06 2.99 -2.78
N HIS A 128 -4.62 3.71 -1.75
CA HIS A 128 -3.84 3.16 -0.64
C HIS A 128 -4.58 2.02 0.10
N VAL A 129 -5.91 1.93 -0.01
CA VAL A 129 -6.71 0.88 0.62
C VAL A 129 -6.50 -0.49 -0.02
N TRP A 130 -6.03 -0.54 -1.28
CA TRP A 130 -5.66 -1.80 -1.93
C TRP A 130 -4.29 -2.32 -1.51
N GLY A 131 -3.50 -1.52 -0.78
CA GLY A 131 -2.11 -1.86 -0.43
C GLY A 131 -1.17 -1.82 -1.65
N THR A 132 -1.58 -1.16 -2.72
CA THR A 132 -0.89 -1.12 -4.02
C THR A 132 -0.33 0.27 -4.36
N ALA A 133 -0.39 1.21 -3.42
CA ALA A 133 0.10 2.58 -3.59
C ALA A 133 1.18 2.94 -2.58
N ALA A 134 2.14 3.76 -3.01
CA ALA A 134 3.21 4.29 -2.19
C ALA A 134 3.42 5.79 -2.43
N ASN A 135 3.62 6.55 -1.35
CA ASN A 135 4.19 7.90 -1.41
C ASN A 135 5.67 7.82 -1.04
N ILE A 136 6.52 8.34 -1.91
CA ILE A 136 7.98 8.36 -1.76
C ILE A 136 8.40 9.81 -1.54
N TYR A 137 9.08 10.10 -0.44
CA TYR A 137 9.54 11.46 -0.12
C TYR A 137 11.03 11.68 -0.41
N ARG A 138 11.81 10.62 -0.58
CA ARG A 138 13.25 10.72 -0.79
C ARG A 138 13.79 9.53 -1.59
N ILE A 139 14.75 9.80 -2.47
CA ILE A 139 15.54 8.81 -3.21
C ILE A 139 17.02 9.16 -3.09
N GLY A 140 17.83 8.26 -2.55
CA GLY A 140 19.23 8.56 -2.19
C GLY A 140 19.28 9.77 -1.26
N ASP A 141 19.98 10.83 -1.69
CA ASP A 141 20.05 12.11 -0.96
C ASP A 141 19.10 13.18 -1.49
N THR A 142 18.25 12.84 -2.46
CA THR A 142 17.31 13.78 -3.08
C THR A 142 15.94 13.70 -2.41
N PHE A 143 15.52 14.78 -1.77
CA PHE A 143 14.14 14.94 -1.32
C PHE A 143 13.22 15.26 -2.50
N LEU A 144 12.05 14.66 -2.52
CA LEU A 144 11.06 14.80 -3.60
C LEU A 144 10.06 15.91 -3.25
N SER A 145 10.56 17.15 -3.17
CA SER A 145 9.79 18.33 -2.75
C SER A 145 9.69 19.42 -3.82
N GLU A 146 10.13 19.14 -5.04
CA GLU A 146 10.12 20.09 -6.16
C GLU A 146 9.87 19.37 -7.49
N ALA A 147 9.29 20.10 -8.45
CA ALA A 147 8.89 19.60 -9.77
C ALA A 147 10.01 18.80 -10.44
N LYS A 148 11.22 19.38 -10.52
CA LYS A 148 12.38 18.76 -11.17
C LYS A 148 12.69 17.36 -10.64
N SER A 149 12.68 17.18 -9.32
CA SER A 149 12.98 15.89 -8.69
C SER A 149 11.83 14.90 -8.86
N ILE A 150 10.59 15.34 -8.63
CA ILE A 150 9.39 14.50 -8.73
C ILE A 150 9.19 14.01 -10.16
N GLU A 151 9.29 14.90 -11.15
CA GLU A 151 9.11 14.56 -12.57
C GLU A 151 10.23 13.65 -13.09
N LYS A 152 11.48 13.89 -12.69
CA LYS A 152 12.62 13.02 -13.05
C LYS A 152 12.37 11.58 -12.59
N TYR A 153 12.09 11.39 -11.31
CA TYR A 153 11.89 10.04 -10.76
C TYR A 153 10.53 9.44 -11.15
N GLY A 154 9.52 10.28 -11.38
CA GLY A 154 8.24 9.85 -11.93
C GLY A 154 8.37 9.31 -13.36
N THR A 155 9.21 9.92 -14.19
CA THR A 155 9.50 9.41 -15.53
C THR A 155 10.14 8.02 -15.48
N VAL A 156 11.12 7.83 -14.58
CA VAL A 156 11.77 6.52 -14.38
C VAL A 156 10.78 5.49 -13.86
N ALA A 157 9.94 5.86 -12.89
CA ALA A 157 8.88 4.97 -12.39
C ALA A 157 7.94 4.53 -13.53
N ALA A 158 7.41 5.48 -14.30
CA ALA A 158 6.48 5.21 -15.40
C ALA A 158 7.09 4.34 -16.51
N SER A 159 8.41 4.38 -16.72
CA SER A 159 9.08 3.55 -17.75
C SER A 159 9.25 2.08 -17.35
N LEU A 160 9.08 1.72 -16.06
CA LEU A 160 9.34 0.36 -15.59
C LEU A 160 8.21 -0.63 -15.87
N SER A 161 6.98 -0.16 -16.01
CA SER A 161 5.83 -1.03 -16.24
C SER A 161 4.64 -0.26 -16.78
N LEU A 162 3.86 -0.88 -17.67
CA LEU A 162 2.56 -0.35 -18.09
C LEU A 162 1.52 -0.38 -16.96
N ALA A 163 1.76 -1.14 -15.89
CA ALA A 163 0.85 -1.29 -14.77
C ALA A 163 1.00 -0.20 -13.70
N VAL A 164 2.03 0.65 -13.77
CA VAL A 164 2.23 1.72 -12.78
C VAL A 164 1.60 3.02 -13.24
N PHE A 165 0.84 3.63 -12.35
CA PHE A 165 0.41 5.01 -12.48
C PHE A 165 1.28 5.90 -11.60
N VAL A 166 1.66 7.06 -12.14
CA VAL A 166 2.43 8.07 -11.42
C VAL A 166 1.61 9.35 -11.43
N ARG A 167 1.35 9.94 -10.26
CA ARG A 167 0.66 11.24 -10.23
C ARG A 167 1.54 12.35 -10.78
N PRO A 168 0.98 13.25 -11.62
CA PRO A 168 1.72 14.40 -12.09
C PRO A 168 2.06 15.37 -10.96
N PHE A 169 3.14 16.14 -11.15
CA PHE A 169 3.50 17.22 -10.23
C PHE A 169 2.43 18.32 -10.24
N GLY A 170 2.06 18.81 -9.05
CA GLY A 170 1.20 19.99 -8.91
C GLY A 170 0.39 20.01 -7.62
N SER A 171 -0.66 20.83 -7.61
CA SER A 171 -1.48 21.11 -6.42
C SER A 171 -2.98 20.88 -6.66
N LYS A 172 -3.38 20.47 -7.86
CA LYS A 172 -4.78 20.16 -8.19
C LYS A 172 -5.14 18.77 -7.71
N HIS A 173 -6.43 18.46 -7.77
CA HIS A 173 -6.90 17.10 -7.49
C HIS A 173 -6.23 16.09 -8.43
N GLY A 174 -5.65 15.04 -7.87
CA GLY A 174 -4.91 14.02 -8.62
C GLY A 174 -3.41 14.32 -8.85
N GLU A 175 -2.92 15.49 -8.44
CA GLU A 175 -1.50 15.88 -8.49
C GLU A 175 -0.82 15.75 -7.11
N THR A 176 0.51 15.75 -7.07
CA THR A 176 1.32 15.82 -5.83
C THR A 176 2.48 16.81 -5.97
N SER A 177 2.86 17.51 -4.90
CA SER A 177 3.93 18.54 -4.95
C SER A 177 5.01 18.38 -3.88
N ASP A 178 4.83 17.46 -2.94
CA ASP A 178 5.71 17.21 -1.79
C ASP A 178 6.16 15.74 -1.67
N HIS A 179 5.77 14.91 -2.64
CA HIS A 179 6.19 13.51 -2.78
C HIS A 179 5.93 13.00 -4.20
N LEU A 180 6.57 11.89 -4.54
CA LEU A 180 6.21 11.07 -5.69
C LEU A 180 5.17 10.04 -5.26
N HIS A 181 3.97 10.08 -5.84
CA HIS A 181 2.96 9.04 -5.65
C HIS A 181 2.99 8.07 -6.81
N ILE A 182 3.06 6.78 -6.48
CA ILE A 182 2.93 5.68 -7.43
C ILE A 182 1.85 4.71 -6.94
N ASP A 183 1.14 4.10 -7.88
CA ASP A 183 0.23 3.01 -7.57
C ASP A 183 0.14 1.99 -8.72
N LEU A 184 -0.26 0.76 -8.37
CA LEU A 184 -0.47 -0.35 -9.31
C LEU A 184 -1.96 -0.57 -9.62
N GLY A 185 -2.79 0.46 -9.43
CA GLY A 185 -4.24 0.36 -9.55
C GLY A 185 -4.89 -0.52 -8.49
N PHE A 186 -6.14 -0.92 -8.76
CA PHE A 186 -7.04 -1.63 -7.83
C PHE A 186 -6.75 -3.14 -7.75
N ALA A 187 -5.49 -3.54 -7.90
CA ALA A 187 -5.11 -4.95 -7.91
C ALA A 187 -5.39 -5.60 -6.54
N THR A 188 -6.09 -6.73 -6.57
CA THR A 188 -6.27 -7.62 -5.42
C THR A 188 -5.47 -8.90 -5.65
N LEU A 189 -5.12 -9.60 -4.57
CA LEU A 189 -4.42 -10.87 -4.64
C LEU A 189 -5.21 -11.91 -3.85
N THR A 190 -5.59 -12.98 -4.54
CA THR A 190 -6.14 -14.20 -3.92
C THR A 190 -4.98 -15.19 -3.74
N PRO A 191 -4.55 -15.47 -2.49
CA PRO A 191 -3.43 -16.38 -2.25
C PRO A 191 -3.74 -17.81 -2.68
N ARG A 192 -2.69 -18.59 -3.00
CA ARG A 192 -2.84 -20.01 -3.36
C ARG A 192 -3.52 -20.76 -2.21
N GLY A 193 -4.51 -21.60 -2.55
CA GLY A 193 -5.30 -22.35 -1.56
C GLY A 193 -6.49 -21.58 -1.00
N CYS A 194 -6.66 -20.30 -1.35
CA CYS A 194 -7.87 -19.54 -1.07
C CYS A 194 -8.82 -19.55 -2.29
N SER A 195 -10.10 -19.33 -2.06
CA SER A 195 -11.13 -19.25 -3.10
C SER A 195 -11.82 -17.89 -3.07
N GLU A 196 -12.06 -17.32 -4.25
CA GLU A 196 -12.85 -16.10 -4.41
C GLU A 196 -14.36 -16.38 -4.33
N ALA A 197 -14.75 -17.66 -4.50
CA ALA A 197 -16.13 -18.07 -4.33
C ALA A 197 -16.57 -17.79 -2.88
N VAL A 198 -17.78 -17.27 -2.75
CA VAL A 198 -18.50 -17.10 -1.49
C VAL A 198 -19.24 -18.40 -1.18
#